data_AF-M0EQK0-F1
#
_entry.id   AF-M0EQK0-F1
#
_cell.length_a   1.000
_cell.length_b   1.000
_cell.length_c   1.000
_cell.angle_alpha   90.00
_cell.angle_beta   90.00
_cell.angle_gamma   90.00
#
_symmetry.space_group_name_H-M   'P 1'
#
loop_
_entity.id
_entity.type
_entity.pdbx_description
1 polymer ?
#
loop_
_entity_poly.entity_id
_entity_poly.type
_entity_poly.pdbx_seq_one_letter_code
_entity_poly.pdbx_strand_id
1 'polypeptide(L)'
;MKPVAFDEAETYEPDEGWRRVSMAGSDRFSFEWFEKPPGHSSPMHDHENEQVCLCLEGELTVVSEDDEVTLEKNDSVLLESNEPHRVENTGDERAVGLDVFAPGRSFDFWTDREE
;
A
#
# COMPACT_ATOMS: atom_id res chain seq x y z
N MET A 1 12.18 -12.59 17.72
CA MET A 1 11.01 -12.80 16.84
C MET A 1 9.82 -12.09 17.47
N LYS A 2 9.12 -11.25 16.71
CA LYS A 2 7.92 -10.53 17.16
C LYS A 2 6.80 -10.86 16.17
N PRO A 3 5.93 -11.85 16.45
CA PRO A 3 4.84 -12.19 15.54
C PRO A 3 3.74 -11.13 15.59
N VAL A 4 3.09 -10.90 14.46
CA VAL A 4 1.85 -10.12 14.35
C VAL A 4 0.84 -11.03 13.65
N ALA A 5 -0.24 -11.39 14.33
CA ALA A 5 -1.32 -12.14 13.71
C ALA A 5 -2.17 -11.18 12.86
N PHE A 6 -2.50 -11.58 11.63
CA PHE A 6 -3.21 -10.71 10.68
C PHE A 6 -4.54 -10.18 11.22
N ASP A 7 -5.29 -11.03 11.92
CA ASP A 7 -6.60 -10.69 12.49
C ASP A 7 -6.53 -9.84 13.77
N GLU A 8 -5.34 -9.70 14.36
CA GLU A 8 -5.09 -8.91 15.58
C GLU A 8 -4.22 -7.66 15.30
N ALA A 9 -3.80 -7.48 14.06
CA ALA A 9 -2.97 -6.38 13.62
C ALA A 9 -3.73 -5.05 13.66
N GLU A 10 -2.98 -3.95 13.75
CA GLU A 10 -3.57 -2.63 13.61
C GLU A 10 -4.10 -2.43 12.19
N THR A 11 -5.31 -1.88 12.08
CA THR A 11 -6.01 -1.74 10.80
C THR A 11 -6.61 -0.36 10.61
N TYR A 12 -6.73 0.04 9.35
CA TYR A 12 -7.40 1.27 8.94
C TYR A 12 -8.33 0.97 7.76
N GLU A 13 -9.61 1.33 7.87
CA GLU A 13 -10.62 1.14 6.83
C GLU A 13 -11.59 2.33 6.82
N PRO A 14 -11.26 3.42 6.12
CA PRO A 14 -12.07 4.63 6.10
C PRO A 14 -13.31 4.49 5.18
N ASP A 15 -13.25 3.61 4.19
CA ASP A 15 -14.34 3.30 3.26
C ASP A 15 -14.46 1.78 3.08
N GLU A 16 -15.67 1.30 2.78
CA GLU A 16 -15.96 -0.14 2.65
C GLU A 16 -15.02 -0.83 1.65
N GLY A 17 -14.26 -1.81 2.12
CA GLY A 17 -13.34 -2.59 1.31
C GLY A 17 -12.00 -1.91 1.01
N TRP A 18 -11.81 -0.65 1.43
CA TRP A 18 -10.51 0.01 1.39
C TRP A 18 -9.81 -0.19 2.74
N ARG A 19 -9.17 -1.35 2.90
CA ARG A 19 -8.55 -1.75 4.17
C ARG A 19 -7.03 -1.70 4.09
N ARG A 20 -6.37 -1.29 5.17
CA ARG A 20 -4.94 -1.44 5.43
C ARG A 20 -4.70 -2.21 6.73
N VAL A 21 -3.64 -3.01 6.76
CA VAL A 21 -3.24 -3.82 7.92
C VAL A 21 -1.73 -3.69 8.13
N SER A 22 -1.33 -3.24 9.32
CA SER A 22 0.07 -3.09 9.71
C SER A 22 0.69 -4.44 10.07
N MET A 23 1.60 -4.94 9.24
CA MET A 23 2.26 -6.23 9.45
C MET A 23 3.53 -6.07 10.29
N ALA A 24 4.18 -7.19 10.61
CA ALA A 24 5.42 -7.17 11.39
C ALA A 24 6.53 -6.33 10.70
N GLY A 25 7.08 -5.36 11.42
CA GLY A 25 8.10 -4.45 10.91
C GLY A 25 9.05 -3.91 12.00
N SER A 26 9.84 -2.90 11.63
CA SER A 26 10.77 -2.16 12.49
C SER A 26 11.08 -0.79 11.89
N ASP A 27 11.87 0.03 12.57
CA ASP A 27 12.33 1.33 12.04
C ASP A 27 13.17 1.19 10.74
N ARG A 28 13.64 -0.02 10.41
CA ARG A 28 14.44 -0.28 9.20
C ARG A 28 13.59 -0.67 8.00
N PHE A 29 12.40 -1.21 8.23
CA PHE A 29 11.44 -1.59 7.20
C PHE A 29 10.06 -1.84 7.80
N SER A 30 9.01 -1.48 7.09
CA SER A 30 7.62 -1.82 7.45
C SER A 30 6.94 -2.53 6.29
N PHE A 31 5.93 -3.33 6.63
CA PHE A 31 5.13 -4.09 5.70
C PHE A 31 3.66 -3.72 5.94
N GLU A 32 2.95 -3.32 4.89
CA GLU A 32 1.54 -2.98 4.95
C GLU A 32 0.77 -3.80 3.93
N TRP A 33 -0.17 -4.61 4.40
CA TRP A 33 -1.18 -5.21 3.53
C TRP A 33 -2.23 -4.16 3.22
N PHE A 34 -2.70 -4.10 1.98
CA PHE A 34 -3.81 -3.24 1.59
C PHE A 34 -4.78 -3.93 0.65
N GLU A 35 -6.04 -3.51 0.73
CA GLU A 35 -7.16 -3.92 -0.12
C GLU A 35 -7.73 -2.68 -0.79
N LYS A 36 -8.09 -2.78 -2.07
CA LYS A 36 -8.76 -1.72 -2.84
C LYS A 36 -10.01 -2.27 -3.51
N PRO A 37 -11.19 -1.70 -3.25
CA PRO A 37 -12.38 -2.06 -4.00
C PRO A 37 -12.29 -1.55 -5.45
N PRO A 38 -13.11 -2.06 -6.37
CA PRO A 38 -13.15 -1.60 -7.75
C PRO A 38 -13.30 -0.08 -7.87
N GLY A 39 -12.51 0.54 -8.75
CA GLY A 39 -12.53 1.98 -8.99
C GLY A 39 -11.88 2.85 -7.91
N HIS A 40 -11.34 2.25 -6.84
CA HIS A 40 -10.71 3.01 -5.78
C HIS A 40 -9.27 3.42 -6.11
N SER A 41 -8.91 4.67 -5.81
CA SER A 41 -7.58 5.24 -6.01
C SER A 41 -7.10 5.92 -4.74
N SER A 42 -5.82 5.73 -4.38
CA SER A 42 -5.21 6.56 -3.34
C SER A 42 -4.97 7.97 -3.88
N PRO A 43 -4.92 9.01 -3.02
CA PRO A 43 -4.40 10.30 -3.43
C PRO A 43 -2.99 10.18 -4.02
N MET A 44 -2.66 11.06 -4.97
CA MET A 44 -1.26 11.25 -5.37
C MET A 44 -0.47 11.75 -4.15
N HIS A 45 0.63 11.08 -3.83
CA HIS A 45 1.45 11.41 -2.68
C HIS A 45 2.89 10.93 -2.89
N ASP A 46 3.78 11.43 -2.06
CA ASP A 46 5.18 11.05 -1.97
C ASP A 46 5.57 10.87 -0.51
N HIS A 47 6.69 10.19 -0.27
CA HIS A 47 7.27 10.02 1.06
C HIS A 47 8.77 9.67 0.94
N GLU A 48 9.51 9.90 2.02
CA GLU A 48 10.97 9.71 2.03
C GLU A 48 11.40 8.24 1.91
N ASN A 49 10.49 7.30 2.17
CA ASN A 49 10.78 5.88 2.15
C ASN A 49 10.83 5.39 0.69
N GLU A 50 11.80 4.55 0.35
CA GLU A 50 11.63 3.70 -0.83
C GLU A 50 10.47 2.73 -0.57
N GLN A 51 9.68 2.43 -1.59
CA GLN A 51 8.54 1.52 -1.49
C GLN A 51 8.60 0.46 -2.58
N VAL A 52 8.38 -0.79 -2.20
CA VAL A 52 8.02 -1.86 -3.14
C VAL A 52 6.54 -2.17 -2.98
N CYS A 53 5.78 -2.02 -4.06
CA CYS A 53 4.38 -2.45 -4.13
C CYS A 53 4.33 -3.78 -4.87
N LEU A 54 3.76 -4.81 -4.24
CA LEU A 54 3.55 -6.16 -4.81
C LEU A 54 2.05 -6.44 -4.91
N CYS A 55 1.57 -6.85 -6.09
CA CYS A 55 0.19 -7.31 -6.26
C CYS A 55 0.06 -8.78 -5.83
N LEU A 56 -0.89 -9.08 -4.94
CA LEU A 56 -1.14 -10.43 -4.40
C LEU A 56 -2.42 -11.06 -4.97
N GLU A 57 -3.42 -10.24 -5.31
CA GLU A 57 -4.72 -10.63 -5.86
C GLU A 57 -5.27 -9.47 -6.72
N GLY A 58 -5.99 -9.81 -7.79
CA GLY A 58 -6.52 -8.82 -8.74
C GLY A 58 -5.42 -8.18 -9.58
N GLU A 59 -5.65 -6.91 -9.94
CA GLU A 59 -4.73 -6.06 -10.70
C GLU A 59 -4.60 -4.71 -10.01
N LEU A 60 -3.41 -4.11 -10.03
CA LEU A 60 -3.14 -2.80 -9.47
C LEU A 60 -2.47 -1.91 -10.52
N THR A 61 -3.04 -0.74 -10.78
CA THR A 61 -2.39 0.27 -11.62
C THR A 61 -1.62 1.22 -10.72
N VAL A 62 -0.31 1.34 -10.93
CA VAL A 62 0.57 2.30 -10.26
C VAL A 62 0.89 3.41 -11.24
N VAL A 63 0.66 4.65 -10.82
CA VAL A 63 0.84 5.84 -11.66
C VAL A 63 1.78 6.81 -10.94
N SER A 64 2.85 7.21 -11.62
CA SER A 64 3.74 8.30 -11.21
C SER A 64 3.52 9.54 -12.10
N GLU A 65 4.37 10.56 -11.99
CA GLU A 65 4.30 11.73 -12.88
C GLU A 65 4.64 11.39 -14.33
N ASP A 66 5.57 10.47 -14.54
CA ASP A 66 6.16 10.18 -15.84
C ASP A 66 5.68 8.85 -16.45
N ASP A 67 5.23 7.90 -15.62
CA ASP A 67 4.95 6.53 -16.03
C ASP A 67 3.67 5.96 -15.40
N GLU A 68 3.12 4.94 -16.07
CA GLU A 68 2.00 4.13 -15.59
C GLU A 68 2.29 2.65 -15.87
N VAL A 69 2.08 1.81 -14.87
CA VAL A 69 2.22 0.36 -14.98
C VAL A 69 1.05 -0.35 -14.32
N THR A 70 0.55 -1.40 -14.96
CA THR A 70 -0.41 -2.33 -14.34
C THR A 70 0.34 -3.56 -13.88
N LEU A 71 0.17 -3.89 -12.60
CA LEU A 71 0.73 -5.07 -11.94
C LEU A 71 -0.34 -6.16 -11.92
N GLU A 72 -0.02 -7.30 -12.51
CA GLU A 72 -0.81 -8.52 -12.33
C GLU A 72 -0.35 -9.26 -11.06
N LYS A 73 -1.05 -10.34 -10.73
CA LYS A 73 -0.72 -11.17 -9.57
C LYS A 73 0.76 -11.61 -9.58
N ASN A 74 1.44 -11.31 -8.47
CA ASN A 74 2.87 -11.51 -8.19
C ASN A 74 3.82 -10.53 -8.87
N ASP A 75 3.33 -9.54 -9.61
CA ASP A 75 4.17 -8.46 -10.13
C ASP A 75 4.42 -7.40 -9.05
N SER A 76 5.57 -6.74 -9.15
CA SER A 76 5.95 -5.66 -8.25
C SER A 76 6.63 -4.52 -8.95
N VAL A 77 6.52 -3.32 -8.38
CA VAL A 77 7.24 -2.12 -8.81
C VAL A 77 8.00 -1.51 -7.63
N LEU A 78 9.17 -0.92 -7.93
CA LEU A 78 9.91 -0.05 -7.02
C LEU A 78 9.47 1.40 -7.27
N LEU A 79 9.18 2.10 -6.18
CA LEU A 79 8.95 3.53 -6.13
C LEU A 79 10.13 4.15 -5.38
N GLU A 80 10.84 5.08 -6.02
CA GLU A 80 12.00 5.73 -5.41
C GLU A 80 11.58 6.70 -4.30
N SER A 81 12.53 7.04 -3.43
CA SER A 81 12.31 8.02 -2.35
C SER A 81 11.83 9.36 -2.91
N ASN A 82 10.69 9.84 -2.40
CA ASN A 82 9.98 11.05 -2.82
C ASN A 82 9.52 11.04 -4.28
N GLU A 83 9.42 9.88 -4.94
CA GLU A 83 8.75 9.76 -6.24
C GLU A 83 7.23 9.91 -6.02
N PRO A 84 6.54 10.90 -6.62
CA PRO A 84 5.11 11.03 -6.46
C PRO A 84 4.39 9.87 -7.15
N HIS A 85 3.49 9.20 -6.42
CA HIS A 85 2.74 8.07 -6.95
C HIS A 85 1.33 7.95 -6.35
N ARG A 86 0.50 7.20 -7.06
CA ARG A 86 -0.76 6.65 -6.55
C ARG A 86 -0.94 5.21 -7.02
N VAL A 87 -1.66 4.43 -6.22
CA VAL A 87 -2.04 3.06 -6.54
C VAL A 87 -3.55 3.01 -6.71
N GLU A 88 -4.00 2.45 -7.81
CA GLU A 88 -5.39 2.41 -8.24
C GLU A 88 -5.82 0.97 -8.48
N ASN A 89 -7.09 0.69 -8.23
CA ASN A 89 -7.75 -0.50 -8.77
C ASN A 89 -8.69 -0.04 -9.89
N THR A 90 -8.23 -0.16 -11.13
CA THR A 90 -8.99 0.21 -12.33
C THR A 90 -9.89 -0.93 -12.85
N GLY A 91 -9.79 -2.12 -12.24
CA GLY A 91 -10.58 -3.30 -12.57
C GLY A 91 -11.97 -3.31 -11.93
N ASP A 92 -12.68 -4.42 -12.13
CA ASP A 92 -14.03 -4.70 -11.63
C ASP A 92 -14.08 -5.67 -10.44
N GLU A 93 -12.92 -6.23 -10.04
CA GLU A 93 -12.75 -7.09 -8.86
C GLU A 93 -11.92 -6.40 -7.77
N ARG A 94 -11.98 -6.90 -6.53
CA ARG A 94 -11.12 -6.41 -5.43
C ARG A 94 -9.66 -6.72 -5.75
N ALA A 95 -8.78 -5.77 -5.49
CA ALA A 95 -7.34 -5.96 -5.57
C ALA A 95 -6.71 -5.96 -4.17
N VAL A 96 -5.65 -6.76 -4.01
CA VAL A 96 -4.86 -6.87 -2.78
C VAL A 96 -3.40 -6.65 -3.12
N GLY A 97 -2.73 -5.83 -2.32
CA GLY A 97 -1.28 -5.64 -2.43
C GLY A 97 -0.57 -5.62 -1.09
N LEU A 98 0.76 -5.64 -1.19
CA LEU A 98 1.69 -5.50 -0.09
C LEU A 98 2.64 -4.35 -0.40
N ASP A 99 2.61 -3.32 0.42
CA ASP A 99 3.62 -2.26 0.42
C ASP A 99 4.73 -2.63 1.40
N VAL A 100 5.98 -2.50 0.95
CA VAL A 100 7.18 -2.66 1.79
C VAL A 100 7.97 -1.37 1.74
N PHE A 101 8.18 -0.74 2.89
CA PHE A 101 8.87 0.54 2.98
C PHE A 101 10.27 0.37 3.59
N ALA A 102 11.25 1.13 3.10
CA ALA A 102 12.59 1.26 3.71
C ALA A 102 13.06 2.74 3.66
N PRO A 103 13.40 3.39 4.80
CA PRO A 103 13.26 2.92 6.19
C PRO A 103 11.80 2.60 6.54
N GLY A 104 11.54 2.07 7.74
CA GLY A 104 10.18 1.78 8.16
C GLY A 104 9.32 3.05 8.20
N ARG A 105 8.10 2.96 7.68
CA ARG A 105 7.08 4.02 7.76
C ARG A 105 6.13 3.71 8.92
N SER A 106 5.80 4.72 9.74
CA SER A 106 4.84 4.54 10.83
C SER A 106 3.42 4.39 10.29
N PHE A 107 2.65 3.49 10.90
CA PHE A 107 1.24 3.29 10.55
C PHE A 107 0.36 4.47 11.00
N ASP A 108 0.84 5.26 11.96
CA ASP A 108 0.19 6.47 12.47
C ASP A 108 -0.18 7.45 11.34
N PHE A 109 0.54 7.42 10.21
CA PHE A 109 0.21 8.20 9.03
C PHE A 109 -1.25 8.02 8.56
N TRP A 110 -1.81 6.82 8.71
CA TRP A 110 -3.19 6.52 8.32
C TRP A 110 -4.19 6.87 9.42
N THR A 111 -3.83 6.66 10.68
CA THR A 111 -4.74 6.78 11.83
C THR A 111 -4.80 8.18 12.43
N ASP A 112 -3.74 9.00 12.27
CA ASP A 112 -3.64 10.37 12.80
C ASP A 112 -3.99 11.47 11.77
N ARG A 113 -4.72 11.14 10.69
CA ARG A 113 -5.21 12.17 9.76
C ARG A 113 -6.28 13.00 10.46
N GLU A 114 -5.89 14.16 11.00
CA GLU A 114 -6.84 15.18 11.46
C GLU A 114 -7.79 15.55 10.29
N GLU A 115 -9.09 15.61 10.57
CA GLU A 115 -10.16 15.95 9.61
C GLU A 115 -9.94 17.28 8.89
#